data_AF-A0A1V5DKU9-F1
#
_entry.id   AF-A0A1V5DKU9-F1
#
_cell.length_a   1.000
_cell.length_b   1.000
_cell.length_c   1.000
_cell.angle_alpha   90.00
_cell.angle_beta   90.00
_cell.angle_gamma   90.00
#
_symmetry.space_group_name_H-M   'P 1'
#
loop_
_entity.id
_entity.type
_entity.pdbx_description
1 polymer ?
#
loop_
_entity_poly.entity_id
_entity_poly.type
_entity_poly.pdbx_seq_one_letter_code
_entity_poly.pdbx_strand_id
1 'polypeptide(L)'
;MVNVYDENGKVVGRVNYNSNLDHWDGHNHTCGSTGRHLGITKLKSGAYVLIHGTQWQGEQDTAEVVTAEEALQAILSSGNEELLEEAKFSELKKLNDEIMAEEA
;
A
#
# COMPACT_ATOMS: atom_id res chain seq x y z
N MET A 1 9.55 -0.16 -12.58
CA MET A 1 9.47 1.18 -11.96
C MET A 1 8.07 1.70 -12.23
N VAL A 2 7.36 2.11 -11.19
CA VAL A 2 5.96 2.53 -11.25
C VAL A 2 5.90 4.04 -11.09
N ASN A 3 5.09 4.70 -11.93
CA ASN A 3 4.86 6.14 -11.78
C ASN A 3 3.93 6.36 -10.59
N VAL A 4 4.35 7.24 -9.69
CA VAL A 4 3.53 7.70 -8.57
C VAL A 4 2.73 8.89 -9.04
N TYR A 5 1.42 8.77 -8.99
CA TYR A 5 0.47 9.82 -9.29
C TYR A 5 0.02 10.48 -7.98
N ASP A 6 -0.13 11.79 -8.04
CA ASP A 6 -0.77 12.60 -7.02
C ASP A 6 -2.31 12.54 -7.17
N GLU A 7 -3.04 13.04 -6.18
CA GLU A 7 -4.50 13.21 -6.22
C GLU A 7 -4.96 14.00 -7.48
N ASN A 8 -4.08 14.83 -8.03
CA ASN A 8 -4.31 15.60 -9.25
C ASN A 8 -3.97 14.85 -10.56
N GLY A 9 -3.64 13.56 -10.50
CA GLY A 9 -3.22 12.75 -11.64
C GLY A 9 -1.83 13.12 -12.21
N LYS A 10 -1.06 13.93 -11.48
CA LYS A 10 0.29 14.36 -11.90
C LYS A 10 1.34 13.40 -11.39
N VAL A 11 2.31 13.03 -12.23
CA VAL A 11 3.43 12.18 -11.80
C VAL A 11 4.33 12.97 -10.84
N VAL A 12 4.32 12.58 -9.57
CA VAL A 12 5.15 13.18 -8.50
C VAL A 12 6.47 12.44 -8.29
N GLY A 13 6.56 11.21 -8.78
CA GLY A 13 7.78 10.43 -8.65
C GLY A 13 7.71 9.07 -9.34
N ARG A 14 8.78 8.30 -9.19
CA ARG A 14 8.82 6.89 -9.59
C ARG A 14 9.31 6.07 -8.42
N VAL A 15 8.59 5.00 -8.12
CA VAL A 15 8.95 4.02 -7.09
C VAL A 15 9.33 2.71 -7.73
N ASN A 16 10.11 1.91 -7.00
CA ASN A 16 10.31 0.53 -7.42
C ASN A 16 9.02 -0.23 -7.13
N TYR A 17 8.59 -1.02 -8.12
CA TYR A 17 7.47 -1.93 -7.96
C TYR A 17 7.78 -2.88 -6.81
N ASN A 18 6.82 -3.06 -5.91
CA ASN A 18 6.92 -4.01 -4.83
C ASN A 18 5.58 -4.70 -4.62
N SER A 19 5.57 -5.98 -4.27
CA SER A 19 4.36 -6.76 -3.99
C SER A 19 4.28 -7.13 -2.51
N ASN A 20 4.78 -6.27 -1.62
CA ASN A 20 4.88 -6.62 -0.19
C ASN A 20 3.51 -6.85 0.47
N LEU A 21 2.41 -6.37 -0.12
CA LEU A 21 1.05 -6.57 0.36
C LEU A 21 0.37 -7.77 -0.31
N ASP A 22 1.07 -8.55 -1.14
CA ASP A 22 0.55 -9.81 -1.63
C ASP A 22 0.48 -10.82 -0.48
N HIS A 23 -0.75 -11.12 -0.06
CA HIS A 23 -1.04 -12.18 0.89
C HIS A 23 -1.40 -13.49 0.16
N TRP A 24 -1.17 -14.62 0.82
CA TRP A 24 -1.53 -15.95 0.32
C TRP A 24 -2.95 -16.32 0.77
N ASP A 25 -3.93 -16.18 -0.14
CA ASP A 25 -5.35 -16.48 0.13
C ASP A 25 -5.69 -18.00 0.09
N GLY A 26 -4.72 -18.87 0.36
CA GLY A 26 -4.94 -20.32 0.40
C GLY A 26 -4.96 -21.04 -0.96
N HIS A 27 -4.98 -20.32 -2.09
CA HIS A 27 -4.86 -20.90 -3.43
C HIS A 27 -3.73 -20.29 -4.28
N ASN A 28 -3.39 -19.01 -4.07
CA ASN A 28 -2.43 -18.28 -4.89
C ASN A 28 -1.90 -17.04 -4.12
N HIS A 29 -0.66 -16.59 -4.36
CA HIS A 29 -0.14 -15.32 -3.81
C HIS A 29 -0.84 -14.17 -4.54
N THR A 30 -1.93 -13.64 -3.97
CA THR A 30 -2.74 -12.60 -4.62
C THR A 30 -3.60 -11.87 -3.59
N CYS A 31 -3.80 -10.56 -3.77
CA CYS A 31 -4.65 -9.71 -2.95
C CYS A 31 -6.15 -9.98 -3.22
N GLY A 32 -6.66 -11.17 -2.89
CA GLY A 32 -8.09 -11.53 -2.97
C GLY A 32 -8.73 -11.55 -4.37
N SER A 33 -7.96 -11.36 -5.45
CA SER A 33 -8.43 -11.42 -6.85
C SER A 33 -7.31 -11.80 -7.82
N THR A 34 -7.60 -12.70 -8.75
CA THR A 34 -6.64 -13.27 -9.71
C THR A 34 -5.93 -12.17 -10.52
N GLY A 35 -4.60 -12.12 -10.42
CA GLY A 35 -3.75 -11.24 -11.22
C GLY A 35 -3.66 -9.79 -10.74
N ARG A 36 -4.07 -9.48 -9.50
CA ARG A 36 -3.90 -8.17 -8.87
C ARG A 36 -2.90 -8.24 -7.72
N HIS A 37 -1.92 -7.36 -7.77
CA HIS A 37 -0.88 -7.26 -6.78
C HIS A 37 -0.98 -5.92 -6.07
N LEU A 38 -0.68 -5.94 -4.77
CA LEU A 38 -0.64 -4.73 -3.98
C LEU A 38 0.74 -4.60 -3.35
N GLY A 39 1.24 -3.38 -3.36
CA GLY A 39 2.49 -2.99 -2.75
C GLY A 39 2.32 -1.77 -1.90
N ILE A 40 3.12 -1.67 -0.85
CA ILE A 40 3.27 -0.42 -0.11
C ILE A 40 4.74 -0.07 0.03
N THR A 41 5.03 1.21 -0.08
CA THR A 41 6.35 1.76 0.22
C THR A 41 6.23 3.08 0.97
N LYS A 42 7.24 3.40 1.77
CA LYS A 42 7.33 4.65 2.52
C LYS A 42 8.37 5.55 1.86
N LEU A 43 7.97 6.75 1.49
CA LEU A 43 8.87 7.79 1.00
C LEU A 43 9.73 8.32 2.15
N LYS A 44 10.91 8.84 1.83
CA LYS A 44 11.80 9.50 2.82
C LYS A 44 11.14 10.70 3.50
N SER A 45 10.15 11.32 2.85
CA SER A 45 9.36 12.42 3.40
C SER A 45 8.33 11.96 4.45
N GLY A 46 8.14 10.65 4.66
CA GLY A 46 7.14 10.09 5.57
C GLY A 46 5.79 9.77 4.90
N ALA A 47 5.60 10.16 3.64
CA ALA A 47 4.40 9.83 2.87
C ALA A 47 4.39 8.34 2.46
N TYR A 48 3.21 7.74 2.46
CA TYR A 48 3.02 6.36 2.06
C TYR A 48 2.60 6.31 0.59
N VAL A 49 3.01 5.26 -0.10
CA VAL A 49 2.67 5.05 -1.51
C VAL A 49 2.14 3.65 -1.67
N LEU A 50 0.92 3.54 -2.15
CA LEU A 50 0.34 2.28 -2.58
C LEU A 50 0.70 2.04 -4.05
N ILE A 51 1.08 0.81 -4.35
CA ILE A 51 1.46 0.36 -5.68
C ILE A 51 0.43 -0.69 -6.07
N HIS A 52 -0.30 -0.41 -7.13
CA HIS A 52 -1.29 -1.30 -7.72
C HIS A 52 -0.67 -1.96 -8.94
N GLY A 53 -0.31 -3.23 -8.77
CA GLY A 53 0.16 -4.10 -9.84
C GLY A 53 -0.97 -4.91 -10.44
N THR A 54 -0.90 -5.15 -11.75
CA THR A 54 -1.86 -6.03 -12.42
C THR A 54 -1.16 -6.83 -13.52
N GLN A 55 -1.43 -8.13 -13.57
CA GLN A 55 -0.85 -9.05 -14.54
C GLN A 55 -1.63 -9.10 -15.87
N TRP A 56 -2.69 -8.30 -15.99
CA TRP A 56 -3.54 -8.28 -17.18
C TRP A 56 -2.86 -7.49 -18.32
N GLN A 57 -2.75 -8.11 -19.49
CA GLN A 57 -2.18 -7.46 -20.68
C GLN A 57 -3.01 -6.22 -21.07
N GLY A 58 -2.40 -5.04 -20.94
CA GLY A 58 -2.99 -3.75 -21.32
C GLY A 58 -3.28 -2.83 -20.14
N GLU A 59 -3.27 -3.34 -18.91
CA GLU A 59 -3.29 -2.50 -17.72
C GLU A 59 -1.86 -2.12 -17.33
N GLN A 60 -1.67 -0.90 -16.82
CA GLN A 60 -0.37 -0.41 -16.39
C GLN A 60 -0.31 -0.40 -14.87
N ASP A 61 0.85 -0.76 -14.32
CA ASP A 61 1.11 -0.59 -12.89
C ASP A 61 0.99 0.90 -12.55
N THR A 62 0.21 1.21 -11.52
CA THR A 62 0.05 2.57 -10.99
C THR A 62 0.48 2.61 -9.55
N ALA A 63 0.97 3.77 -9.12
CA ALA A 63 1.22 4.02 -7.72
C ALA A 63 0.61 5.34 -7.32
N GLU A 64 0.10 5.45 -6.11
CA GLU A 64 -0.55 6.63 -5.60
C GLU A 64 -0.02 6.97 -4.21
N VAL A 65 0.17 8.27 -3.95
CA VAL A 65 0.53 8.74 -2.62
C VAL A 65 -0.73 8.70 -1.76
N VAL A 66 -0.65 7.99 -0.65
CA VAL A 66 -1.74 7.87 0.31
C VAL A 66 -1.30 8.35 1.69
N THR A 67 -2.30 8.67 2.53
CA THR A 67 -2.07 9.01 3.93
C THR A 67 -1.69 7.78 4.74
N ALA A 68 -1.24 8.00 5.98
CA ALA A 68 -0.94 6.92 6.90
C ALA A 68 -2.17 6.03 7.16
N GLU A 69 -3.35 6.63 7.24
CA GLU A 69 -4.62 5.93 7.48
C GLU A 69 -4.97 5.00 6.33
N GLU A 70 -4.99 5.51 5.10
CA GLU A 70 -5.26 4.74 3.88
C GLU A 70 -4.25 3.61 3.71
N ALA A 71 -2.98 3.89 3.97
CA ALA A 71 -1.91 2.88 3.96
C ALA A 71 -2.17 1.76 4.98
N LEU A 72 -2.54 2.11 6.20
CA LEU A 72 -2.85 1.14 7.25
C LEU A 72 -4.10 0.34 6.90
N GLN A 73 -5.17 1.00 6.45
CA GLN A 73 -6.40 0.34 6.03
C GLN A 73 -6.14 -0.65 4.89
N ALA A 74 -5.28 -0.29 3.92
CA ALA A 74 -4.85 -1.20 2.87
C ALA A 74 -4.08 -2.41 3.42
N ILE A 75 -3.20 -2.23 4.42
CA ILE A 75 -2.49 -3.32 5.08
C ILE A 75 -3.44 -4.27 5.83
N LEU A 76 -4.35 -3.70 6.63
CA LEU A 76 -5.37 -4.44 7.37
C LEU A 76 -6.31 -5.19 6.42
N SER A 77 -6.77 -4.52 5.37
CA SER A 77 -7.65 -5.11 4.35
C SER A 77 -6.97 -6.20 3.54
N SER A 78 -5.63 -6.15 3.42
CA SER A 78 -4.84 -7.20 2.77
C SER A 78 -4.47 -8.35 3.72
N GLY A 79 -4.73 -8.24 5.03
CA GLY A 79 -4.35 -9.25 6.01
C GLY A 79 -2.85 -9.34 6.31
N ASN A 80 -2.04 -8.36 5.88
CA ASN A 80 -0.58 -8.33 6.11
C ASN A 80 -0.22 -7.47 7.33
N GLU A 81 -0.96 -7.64 8.43
CA GLU A 81 -0.73 -6.91 9.68
C GLU A 81 0.69 -7.10 10.24
N GLU A 82 1.39 -8.16 9.84
CA GLU A 82 2.82 -8.40 10.12
C GLU A 82 3.72 -7.26 9.62
N LEU A 83 3.35 -6.58 8.52
CA LEU A 83 4.08 -5.41 8.04
C LEU A 83 3.98 -4.24 9.03
N LEU A 84 2.87 -4.11 9.76
CA LEU A 84 2.71 -3.07 10.79
C LEU A 84 3.63 -3.29 11.99
N GLU A 85 4.12 -4.51 12.18
CA GLU A 85 5.11 -4.85 13.20
C GLU A 85 6.54 -4.47 12.77
N GLU A 86 6.80 -4.23 11.48
CA GLU A 86 8.09 -3.69 11.06
C GLU A 86 8.30 -2.27 11.61
N ALA A 87 9.53 -1.97 12.03
CA ALA A 87 9.93 -0.65 12.54
C ALA A 87 9.63 0.51 11.56
N LYS A 88 9.49 0.22 10.26
CA LYS A 88 9.14 1.19 9.22
C LYS A 88 7.67 1.66 9.29
N PHE A 89 6.79 0.78 9.75
CA PHE A 89 5.33 0.95 9.80
C PHE A 89 4.79 0.96 11.23
N SER A 90 5.63 0.79 12.25
CA SER A 90 5.24 0.94 13.66
C SER A 90 4.60 2.31 13.96
N GLU A 91 5.00 3.35 13.22
CA GLU A 91 4.34 4.68 13.27
C GLU A 91 2.91 4.63 12.75
N LEU A 92 2.60 3.86 11.70
CA LEU A 92 1.22 3.68 11.21
C LEU A 92 0.31 3.09 12.28
N LYS A 93 0.81 2.05 12.98
CA LYS A 93 0.06 1.38 14.04
C LYS A 93 -0.30 2.34 15.18
N LYS A 94 0.64 3.19 15.58
CA LYS A 94 0.38 4.23 16.60
C LYS A 94 -0.60 5.29 16.10
N LEU A 95 -0.40 5.79 14.89
CA LEU A 95 -1.29 6.76 14.26
C LEU A 95 -2.73 6.25 14.21
N ASN A 96 -2.94 4.97 13.87
CA ASN A 96 -4.26 4.37 13.89
C ASN A 96 -4.91 4.36 15.27
N ASP A 97 -4.15 3.98 16.30
CA ASP A 97 -4.64 3.95 17.68
C ASP A 97 -5.03 5.35 18.15
N GLU A 98 -4.24 6.38 17.80
CA GLU A 98 -4.55 7.78 18.09
C GLU A 98 -5.78 8.29 17.32
N ILE A 99 -5.89 7.99 16.02
CA ILE A 99 -7.02 8.43 15.19
C ILE A 99 -8.32 7.76 15.63
N MET A 100 -8.29 6.45 15.88
CA MET A 100 -9.46 5.74 16.41
C MET A 100 -9.86 6.18 17.81
N ALA A 101 -8.91 6.64 18.63
CA ALA A 101 -9.19 7.19 19.95
C ALA A 101 -9.76 8.62 19.90
N GLU A 102 -9.42 9.41 18.89
CA GLU A 102 -9.93 10.78 18.72
C GLU A 102 -11.31 10.84 18.04
N GLU A 103 -11.67 9.82 17.26
CA GLU A 103 -13.02 9.65 16.70
C GLU A 103 -14.05 9.02 17.66
N ALA A 104 -13.69 8.74 18.93
CA ALA A 104 -14.52 8.03 19.92
C ALA A 104 -15.29 8.92 20.93
#